data_AF-A0A0F8YL68-F1
#
_entry.id   AF-A0A0F8YL68-F1
#
_cell.length_a   1.000
_cell.length_b   1.000
_cell.length_c   1.000
_cell.angle_alpha   90.00
_cell.angle_beta   90.00
_cell.angle_gamma   90.00
#
_symmetry.space_group_name_H-M   'P 1'
#
loop_
_entity.id
_entity.type
_entity.pdbx_description
1 polymer ?
#
loop_
_entity_poly.entity_id
_entity_poly.type
_entity_poly.pdbx_seq_one_letter_code
_entity_poly.pdbx_strand_id
1 'polypeptide(L)'
;MMQIAQAMNFAKAQGKLPGSLDELVEEILNPKIRWEQVLERFMENCNQDDFTWLEPDRRFLHQDMYLPGLASEGVDEFVVVLDTSGSTIRYIPQFLGEISKIATVLKFRTLHIMYVDAKVQHVDEYSKEDLPIKPDRTYGGGGTSFIPAFSWLEERCITPKGMVYLTDTYGSFPKVPPPFPVLWTVPADCQTREIPFG
;
A
#
# COMPACT_ATOMS: atom_id res chain seq x y z
N MET A 1 5.00 5.71 -16.24
CA MET A 1 5.88 4.53 -16.09
C MET A 1 6.85 4.33 -17.26
N MET A 2 6.41 4.41 -18.52
CA MET A 2 7.27 4.15 -19.69
C MET A 2 8.46 5.12 -19.84
N GLN A 3 8.32 6.39 -19.41
CA GLN A 3 9.39 7.38 -19.56
C GLN A 3 10.57 7.20 -18.58
N ILE A 4 10.34 6.66 -17.37
CA ILE A 4 11.45 6.40 -16.42
C ILE A 4 12.21 5.15 -16.88
N ALA A 5 11.50 4.08 -17.26
CA ALA A 5 12.09 2.88 -17.86
C ALA A 5 12.89 3.19 -19.15
N GLN A 6 12.35 4.05 -20.02
CA GLN A 6 13.06 4.49 -21.23
C GLN A 6 14.26 5.39 -20.91
N ALA A 7 14.11 6.38 -20.03
CA ALA A 7 15.22 7.23 -19.59
C ALA A 7 16.35 6.42 -18.92
N MET A 8 16.00 5.35 -18.20
CA MET A 8 16.95 4.44 -17.56
C MET A 8 17.65 3.51 -18.55
N ASN A 9 16.97 2.99 -19.59
CA ASN A 9 17.65 2.25 -20.66
C ASN A 9 18.67 3.14 -21.38
N PHE A 10 18.35 4.42 -21.57
CA PHE A 10 19.29 5.41 -22.10
C PHE A 10 20.45 5.71 -21.12
N ALA A 11 20.21 5.75 -19.80
CA ALA A 11 21.24 6.01 -18.79
C ALA A 11 22.14 4.79 -18.49
N LYS A 12 21.57 3.57 -18.47
CA LYS A 12 22.31 2.29 -18.39
C LYS A 12 23.22 2.11 -19.61
N ALA A 13 22.75 2.46 -20.80
CA ALA A 13 23.58 2.48 -22.01
C ALA A 13 24.72 3.51 -21.94
N GLN A 14 24.66 4.50 -21.05
CA GLN A 14 25.70 5.50 -20.83
C GLN A 14 26.60 5.23 -19.61
N GLY A 15 26.42 4.13 -18.87
CA GLY A 15 27.35 3.69 -17.81
C GLY A 15 27.52 4.66 -16.63
N LYS A 16 26.49 5.48 -16.32
CA LYS A 16 26.61 6.65 -15.42
C LYS A 16 25.91 6.55 -14.06
N LEU A 17 25.46 5.37 -13.64
CA LEU A 17 24.81 5.22 -12.33
C LEU A 17 25.78 4.55 -11.33
N PRO A 18 26.04 5.17 -10.15
CA PRO A 18 26.71 4.48 -9.06
C PRO A 18 25.84 3.32 -8.57
N GLY A 19 26.45 2.16 -8.28
CA GLY A 19 25.72 0.91 -8.00
C GLY A 19 24.69 0.97 -6.86
N SER A 20 24.84 1.90 -5.91
CA SER A 20 23.85 2.10 -4.86
C SER A 20 22.52 2.69 -5.37
N LEU A 21 22.52 3.45 -6.46
CA LEU A 21 21.28 3.92 -7.09
C LEU A 21 20.61 2.80 -7.90
N ASP A 22 21.40 1.89 -8.50
CA ASP A 22 20.85 0.75 -9.24
C ASP A 22 20.12 -0.23 -8.30
N GLU A 23 20.71 -0.55 -7.14
CA GLU A 23 20.08 -1.42 -6.13
C GLU A 23 18.78 -0.80 -5.57
N LEU A 24 18.81 0.49 -5.22
CA LEU A 24 17.61 1.20 -4.74
C LEU A 24 16.49 1.23 -5.77
N VAL A 25 16.84 1.38 -7.05
CA VAL A 25 15.88 1.40 -8.15
C VAL A 25 15.33 0.00 -8.40
N GLU A 26 16.16 -1.04 -8.34
CA GLU A 26 15.73 -2.42 -8.52
C GLU A 26 14.74 -2.86 -7.43
N GLU A 27 14.98 -2.49 -6.17
CA GLU A 27 14.06 -2.78 -5.06
C GLU A 27 12.70 -2.08 -5.20
N ILE A 28 12.67 -0.88 -5.77
CA ILE A 28 11.41 -0.16 -6.07
C ILE A 28 10.70 -0.79 -7.27
N LEU A 29 11.45 -1.21 -8.30
CA LEU A 29 10.91 -1.76 -9.53
C LEU A 29 10.44 -3.21 -9.41
N ASN A 30 10.96 -3.96 -8.43
CA ASN A 30 10.64 -5.36 -8.24
C ASN A 30 10.04 -5.64 -6.85
N PRO A 31 8.74 -5.31 -6.63
CA PRO A 31 8.00 -5.69 -5.45
C PRO A 31 8.08 -7.21 -5.22
N LYS A 32 8.37 -7.62 -3.98
CA LYS A 32 8.56 -9.04 -3.63
C LYS A 32 7.22 -9.73 -3.36
N ILE A 33 6.19 -8.97 -3.00
CA ILE A 33 4.88 -9.52 -2.61
C ILE A 33 3.95 -9.59 -3.83
N ARG A 34 3.26 -10.74 -3.96
CA ARG A 34 2.19 -10.94 -4.95
C ARG A 34 0.88 -10.30 -4.49
N TRP A 35 0.84 -8.97 -4.51
CA TRP A 35 -0.27 -8.17 -3.97
C TRP A 35 -1.63 -8.48 -4.58
N GLU A 36 -1.70 -8.98 -5.82
CA GLU A 36 -2.95 -9.44 -6.43
C GLU A 36 -3.64 -10.49 -5.56
N GLN A 37 -2.90 -11.53 -5.15
CA GLN A 37 -3.46 -12.64 -4.37
C GLN A 37 -3.67 -12.27 -2.90
N VAL A 38 -2.78 -11.43 -2.37
CA VAL A 38 -2.83 -10.99 -0.97
C VAL A 38 -4.05 -10.09 -0.76
N LEU A 39 -4.25 -9.08 -1.60
CA LEU A 39 -5.38 -8.16 -1.48
C LEU A 39 -6.70 -8.84 -1.80
N GLU A 40 -6.74 -9.77 -2.77
CA GLU A 40 -7.93 -10.57 -3.06
C GLU A 40 -8.40 -11.31 -1.80
N ARG A 41 -7.53 -12.12 -1.19
CA ARG A 41 -7.84 -12.86 0.04
C ARG A 41 -8.14 -11.96 1.23
N PHE A 42 -7.40 -10.86 1.35
CA PHE A 42 -7.61 -9.90 2.43
C PHE A 42 -9.02 -9.33 2.33
N MET A 43 -9.42 -8.81 1.16
CA MET A 43 -10.73 -8.21 0.95
C MET A 43 -11.89 -9.22 1.04
N GLU A 44 -11.69 -10.46 0.58
CA GLU A 44 -12.67 -11.56 0.72
C GLU A 44 -12.98 -11.88 2.18
N ASN A 45 -11.95 -12.01 3.01
CA ASN A 45 -12.13 -12.33 4.44
C ASN A 45 -12.71 -11.16 5.24
N CYS A 46 -12.69 -9.95 4.68
CA CYS A 46 -13.19 -8.75 5.32
C CYS A 46 -14.67 -8.45 5.03
N ASN A 47 -15.30 -9.12 4.04
CA ASN A 47 -16.69 -8.87 3.66
C ASN A 47 -17.49 -10.17 3.50
N GLN A 48 -18.48 -10.39 4.37
CA GLN A 48 -19.59 -11.29 4.06
C GLN A 48 -20.74 -10.60 3.29
N ASP A 49 -20.83 -9.26 3.30
CA ASP A 49 -22.09 -8.60 2.89
C ASP A 49 -22.05 -7.61 1.70
N ASP A 50 -20.91 -7.13 1.19
CA ASP A 50 -20.95 -6.14 0.09
C ASP A 50 -19.69 -6.13 -0.80
N PHE A 51 -19.52 -7.09 -1.72
CA PHE A 51 -18.55 -6.87 -2.80
C PHE A 51 -18.85 -7.53 -4.15
N THR A 52 -18.79 -6.70 -5.19
CA THR A 52 -18.68 -7.10 -6.61
C THR A 52 -17.26 -6.77 -7.09
N TRP A 53 -16.30 -7.66 -6.79
CA TRP A 53 -14.86 -7.45 -7.08
C TRP A 53 -14.42 -7.92 -8.48
N LEU A 54 -15.22 -8.72 -9.18
CA LEU A 54 -14.80 -9.38 -10.41
C LEU A 54 -15.44 -8.71 -11.63
N GLU A 55 -14.63 -8.49 -12.67
CA GLU A 55 -15.13 -8.06 -13.98
C GLU A 55 -16.33 -8.92 -14.41
N PRO A 56 -17.37 -8.32 -15.05
CA PRO A 56 -18.49 -9.10 -15.52
C PRO A 56 -18.01 -10.18 -16.50
N ASP A 57 -18.55 -11.37 -16.30
CA ASP A 57 -18.14 -12.59 -16.97
C ASP A 57 -18.28 -12.45 -18.50
N ARG A 58 -17.13 -12.51 -19.21
CA ARG A 58 -17.05 -12.37 -20.68
C ARG A 58 -17.90 -13.41 -21.42
N ARG A 59 -18.33 -14.47 -20.72
CA ARG A 59 -19.28 -15.48 -21.22
C ARG A 59 -20.63 -14.90 -21.63
N PHE A 60 -21.03 -13.70 -21.18
CA PHE A 60 -22.33 -13.09 -21.53
C PHE A 60 -22.27 -12.02 -22.64
N LEU A 61 -21.09 -11.72 -23.20
CA LEU A 61 -20.93 -10.72 -24.27
C LEU A 61 -21.64 -11.10 -25.60
N HIS A 62 -21.99 -12.37 -25.78
CA HIS A 62 -22.58 -12.88 -27.02
C HIS A 62 -24.12 -12.89 -27.05
N GLN A 63 -24.79 -12.45 -25.97
CA GLN A 63 -26.24 -12.56 -25.84
C GLN A 63 -27.02 -11.24 -25.97
N ASP A 64 -26.39 -10.15 -26.41
CA ASP A 64 -27.02 -8.82 -26.57
C ASP A 64 -27.90 -8.40 -25.36
N MET A 65 -27.55 -8.90 -24.17
CA MET A 65 -28.23 -8.60 -22.92
C MET A 65 -27.48 -7.47 -22.24
N TYR A 66 -28.00 -6.25 -22.39
CA TYR A 66 -27.53 -5.08 -21.64
C TYR A 66 -28.06 -5.19 -20.21
N LEU A 67 -27.26 -5.74 -19.30
CA LEU A 67 -27.47 -5.53 -17.87
C LEU A 67 -27.14 -4.05 -17.55
N PRO A 68 -28.01 -3.31 -16.85
CA PRO A 68 -27.68 -1.97 -16.38
C PRO A 68 -26.40 -2.06 -15.55
N GLY A 69 -25.36 -1.37 -15.99
CA GLY A 69 -23.98 -1.59 -15.55
C GLY A 69 -23.80 -1.48 -14.04
N LEU A 70 -23.53 -2.60 -13.40
CA LEU A 70 -22.79 -2.65 -12.15
C LEU A 70 -21.35 -2.26 -12.49
N ALA A 71 -21.06 -0.96 -12.45
CA ALA A 71 -19.69 -0.51 -12.36
C ALA A 71 -19.08 -1.21 -11.14
N SER A 72 -17.95 -1.92 -11.29
CA SER A 72 -17.18 -2.36 -10.13
C SER A 72 -16.63 -1.10 -9.45
N GLU A 73 -17.43 -0.47 -8.60
CA GLU A 73 -16.95 0.61 -7.75
C GLU A 73 -15.91 -0.04 -6.83
N GLY A 74 -14.67 0.45 -6.92
CA GLY A 74 -13.58 -0.04 -6.08
C GLY A 74 -13.85 0.23 -4.61
N VAL A 75 -12.86 -0.01 -3.74
CA VAL A 75 -12.99 0.42 -2.34
C VAL A 75 -13.13 1.94 -2.27
N ASP A 76 -14.11 2.43 -1.50
CA ASP A 76 -14.28 3.87 -1.30
C ASP A 76 -13.03 4.53 -0.72
N GLU A 77 -12.47 3.91 0.31
CA GLU A 77 -11.33 4.45 1.03
C GLU A 77 -10.43 3.32 1.53
N PHE A 78 -9.14 3.43 1.28
CA PHE A 78 -8.13 2.47 1.72
C PHE A 78 -6.92 3.20 2.28
N VAL A 79 -6.24 2.59 3.24
CA VAL A 79 -5.08 3.20 3.91
C VAL A 79 -3.87 2.30 3.76
N VAL A 80 -2.73 2.89 3.41
CA VAL A 80 -1.43 2.23 3.46
C VAL A 80 -0.50 3.04 4.35
N VAL A 81 0.03 2.42 5.38
CA VAL A 81 0.91 3.05 6.36
C VAL A 81 2.34 2.58 6.14
N LEU A 82 3.25 3.53 5.96
CA LEU A 82 4.69 3.33 5.93
C LEU A 82 5.28 3.68 7.29
N ASP A 83 5.86 2.70 7.97
CA ASP A 83 6.71 2.94 9.14
C ASP A 83 8.01 3.62 8.70
N THR A 84 8.21 4.85 9.15
CA THR A 84 9.40 5.68 8.86
C THR A 84 10.32 5.85 10.07
N SER A 85 10.18 4.96 11.06
CA SER A 85 11.06 4.95 12.23
C SER A 85 12.50 4.55 11.87
N GLY A 86 13.43 4.82 12.80
CA GLY A 86 14.85 4.58 12.58
C GLY A 86 15.21 3.13 12.20
N SER A 87 14.45 2.14 12.68
CA SER A 87 14.72 0.73 12.40
C SER A 87 14.27 0.29 11.00
N THR A 88 13.35 1.02 10.38
CA THR A 88 12.80 0.69 9.06
C THR A 88 13.46 1.45 7.91
N ILE A 89 14.38 2.39 8.19
CA ILE A 89 15.09 3.19 7.17
C ILE A 89 15.65 2.33 6.02
N ARG A 90 16.23 1.16 6.35
CA ARG A 90 16.81 0.26 5.35
C ARG A 90 15.79 -0.41 4.43
N TYR A 91 14.52 -0.49 4.85
CA TYR A 91 13.43 -1.12 4.11
C TYR A 91 12.57 -0.13 3.33
N ILE A 92 12.77 1.19 3.52
CA ILE A 92 11.99 2.22 2.84
C ILE A 92 11.96 2.02 1.31
N PRO A 93 13.07 1.75 0.60
CA PRO A 93 13.02 1.54 -0.85
C PRO A 93 12.11 0.37 -1.24
N GLN A 94 12.23 -0.76 -0.53
CA GLN A 94 11.35 -1.91 -0.72
C GLN A 94 9.89 -1.54 -0.45
N PHE A 95 9.60 -0.89 0.67
CA PHE A 95 8.23 -0.51 1.02
C PHE A 95 7.59 0.44 0.00
N LEU A 96 8.35 1.38 -0.56
CA LEU A 96 7.85 2.27 -1.64
C LEU A 96 7.50 1.48 -2.91
N GLY A 97 8.28 0.44 -3.24
CA GLY A 97 7.97 -0.51 -4.30
C GLY A 97 6.66 -1.26 -4.04
N GLU A 98 6.49 -1.78 -2.82
CA GLU A 98 5.25 -2.45 -2.41
C GLU A 98 4.03 -1.51 -2.45
N ILE A 99 4.15 -0.28 -1.95
CA ILE A 99 3.09 0.75 -2.00
C ILE A 99 2.69 1.04 -3.45
N SER A 100 3.67 1.23 -4.32
CA SER A 100 3.44 1.45 -5.75
C SER A 100 2.68 0.27 -6.36
N LYS A 101 3.03 -0.96 -5.98
CA LYS A 101 2.35 -2.17 -6.45
C LYS A 101 0.93 -2.27 -5.93
N ILE A 102 0.69 -2.05 -4.64
CA ILE A 102 -0.64 -1.99 -4.03
C ILE A 102 -1.53 -1.03 -4.81
N ALA A 103 -1.06 0.20 -5.04
CA ALA A 103 -1.84 1.23 -5.74
C ALA A 103 -2.16 0.86 -7.20
N THR A 104 -1.33 0.04 -7.86
CA THR A 104 -1.64 -0.45 -9.22
C THR A 104 -2.64 -1.60 -9.27
N VAL A 105 -2.71 -2.40 -8.20
CA VAL A 105 -3.55 -3.60 -8.12
C VAL A 105 -4.92 -3.26 -7.52
N LEU A 106 -4.94 -2.40 -6.51
CA LEU A 106 -6.14 -1.99 -5.80
C LEU A 106 -6.97 -1.03 -6.66
N LYS A 107 -8.27 -1.31 -6.80
CA LYS A 107 -9.24 -0.34 -7.31
C LYS A 107 -9.76 0.46 -6.11
N PHE A 108 -9.49 1.76 -6.06
CA PHE A 108 -9.92 2.65 -4.98
C PHE A 108 -10.49 3.97 -5.51
N ARG A 109 -11.35 4.63 -4.72
CA ARG A 109 -11.74 6.02 -4.92
C ARG A 109 -10.75 6.96 -4.22
N THR A 110 -10.45 6.69 -2.95
CA THR A 110 -9.45 7.42 -2.17
C THR A 110 -8.44 6.45 -1.54
N LEU A 111 -7.15 6.73 -1.71
CA LEU A 111 -6.04 6.02 -1.08
C LEU A 111 -5.22 6.99 -0.23
N HIS A 112 -5.14 6.71 1.07
CA HIS A 112 -4.27 7.43 1.99
C HIS A 112 -2.95 6.72 2.14
N ILE A 113 -1.83 7.40 1.88
CA ILE A 113 -0.49 6.93 2.17
C ILE A 113 0.04 7.72 3.37
N MET A 114 0.16 7.05 4.51
CA MET A 114 0.56 7.66 5.77
C MET A 114 2.03 7.34 6.08
N TYR A 115 2.78 8.35 6.48
CA TYR A 115 4.16 8.23 6.94
C TYR A 115 4.20 8.37 8.45
N VAL A 116 4.56 7.32 9.17
CA VAL A 116 4.36 7.26 10.63
C VAL A 116 5.61 6.76 11.34
N ASP A 117 6.03 7.50 12.37
CA ASP A 117 7.09 7.10 13.30
C ASP A 117 6.57 7.12 14.76
N ALA A 118 7.03 8.03 15.61
CA ALA A 118 6.43 8.30 16.91
C ALA A 118 5.15 9.13 16.79
N LYS A 119 4.92 9.74 15.62
CA LYS A 119 3.72 10.49 15.25
C LYS A 119 3.43 10.33 13.75
N VAL A 120 2.28 10.80 13.30
CA VAL A 120 2.02 10.95 11.86
C VAL A 120 2.86 12.12 11.34
N GLN A 121 3.77 11.83 10.43
CA GLN A 121 4.70 12.78 9.85
C GLN A 121 4.11 13.47 8.62
N HIS A 122 3.42 12.69 7.79
CA HIS A 122 2.78 13.16 6.57
C HIS A 122 1.68 12.19 6.14
N VAL A 123 0.71 12.69 5.39
CA VAL A 123 -0.32 11.88 4.73
C VAL A 123 -0.52 12.43 3.33
N ASP A 124 -0.32 11.58 2.33
CA ASP A 124 -0.71 11.84 0.95
C ASP A 124 -2.06 11.21 0.66
N GLU A 125 -2.93 11.95 -0.01
CA GLU A 125 -4.21 11.44 -0.51
C GLU A 125 -4.14 11.33 -2.03
N TYR A 126 -4.50 10.16 -2.55
CA TYR A 126 -4.49 9.88 -3.97
C TYR A 126 -5.85 9.37 -4.45
N SER A 127 -6.21 9.79 -5.65
CA SER A 127 -7.29 9.22 -6.45
C SER A 127 -6.73 8.30 -7.53
N LYS A 128 -7.60 7.61 -8.28
CA LYS A 128 -7.17 6.75 -9.39
C LYS A 128 -6.52 7.55 -10.52
N GLU A 129 -6.90 8.82 -10.67
CA GLU A 129 -6.40 9.75 -11.66
C GLU A 129 -4.94 10.16 -11.40
N ASP A 130 -4.46 10.00 -10.17
CA ASP A 130 -3.10 10.36 -9.76
C ASP A 130 -2.06 9.24 -10.05
N LEU A 131 -2.49 8.11 -10.60
CA LEU A 131 -1.60 7.00 -10.92
C LEU A 131 -0.66 7.35 -12.11
N PRO A 132 0.64 7.00 -12.04
CA PRO A 132 1.31 6.30 -10.94
C PRO A 132 1.63 7.24 -9.78
N ILE A 133 1.32 6.80 -8.56
CA ILE A 133 1.69 7.50 -7.33
C ILE A 133 3.21 7.63 -7.19
N LYS A 134 3.64 8.68 -6.50
CA LYS A 134 5.06 8.95 -6.22
C LYS A 134 5.24 9.18 -4.71
N PRO A 135 5.29 8.10 -3.93
CA PRO A 135 5.48 8.22 -2.50
C PRO A 135 6.88 8.81 -2.20
N ASP A 136 6.94 9.77 -1.27
CA ASP A 136 8.18 10.43 -0.86
C ASP A 136 8.90 9.62 0.23
N ARG A 137 10.22 9.69 0.26
CA ARG A 137 11.11 9.06 1.24
C ARG A 137 11.65 10.03 2.32
N THR A 138 11.25 11.29 2.27
CA THR A 138 11.86 12.37 3.09
C THR A 138 11.35 12.47 4.53
N TYR A 139 10.29 11.74 4.88
CA TYR A 139 9.65 11.81 6.19
C TYR A 139 10.21 10.76 7.18
N GLY A 140 10.30 11.10 8.47
CA GLY A 140 10.59 10.15 9.55
C GLY A 140 11.89 10.38 10.32
N GLY A 141 12.44 9.29 10.88
CA GLY A 141 13.68 9.28 11.65
C GLY A 141 13.51 9.32 13.17
N GLY A 142 12.28 9.26 13.67
CA GLY A 142 11.95 9.20 15.09
C GLY A 142 11.98 7.80 15.71
N GLY A 143 11.48 7.70 16.94
CA GLY A 143 11.11 6.43 17.57
C GLY A 143 9.87 5.80 16.91
N THR A 144 9.37 4.69 17.43
CA THR A 144 8.30 3.92 16.78
C THR A 144 7.06 3.77 17.64
N SER A 145 5.91 4.19 17.13
CA SER A 145 4.59 3.92 17.69
C SER A 145 3.60 3.70 16.55
N PHE A 146 2.81 2.63 16.59
CA PHE A 146 1.82 2.36 15.54
C PHE A 146 0.47 3.04 15.84
N ILE A 147 0.25 3.43 17.09
CA ILE A 147 -0.95 4.12 17.58
C ILE A 147 -1.31 5.39 16.78
N PRO A 148 -0.36 6.29 16.43
CA PRO A 148 -0.68 7.56 15.79
C PRO A 148 -1.42 7.42 14.47
N ALA A 149 -1.15 6.36 13.69
CA ALA A 149 -1.87 6.10 12.44
C ALA A 149 -3.37 5.91 12.69
N PHE A 150 -3.72 5.09 13.68
CA PHE A 150 -5.10 4.80 14.05
C PHE A 150 -5.79 6.01 14.67
N SER A 151 -5.11 6.73 15.58
CA SER A 151 -5.66 7.94 16.19
C SER A 151 -5.97 9.03 15.15
N TRP A 152 -5.11 9.20 14.15
CA TRP A 152 -5.33 10.17 13.09
C TRP A 152 -6.58 9.89 12.26
N LEU A 153 -6.87 8.60 12.00
CA LEU A 153 -8.09 8.15 11.31
C LEU A 153 -9.33 8.36 12.19
N GLU A 154 -9.25 8.01 13.47
CA GLU A 154 -10.33 8.18 14.45
C GLU A 154 -10.71 9.66 14.60
N GLU A 155 -9.73 10.55 14.75
CA GLU A 155 -9.94 12.01 14.86
C GLU A 155 -10.65 12.61 13.64
N ARG A 156 -10.51 11.98 12.47
CA ARG A 156 -11.10 12.42 11.20
C ARG A 156 -12.38 11.66 10.84
N CYS A 157 -12.83 10.76 11.72
CA CYS A 157 -13.96 9.88 11.47
C CYS A 157 -13.79 9.03 10.18
N ILE A 158 -12.55 8.66 9.85
CA ILE A 158 -12.22 7.85 8.67
C ILE A 158 -12.26 6.38 9.06
N THR A 159 -13.08 5.59 8.38
CA THR A 159 -13.17 4.13 8.54
C THR A 159 -12.90 3.46 7.19
N PRO A 160 -11.63 3.17 6.87
CA PRO A 160 -11.28 2.61 5.57
C PRO A 160 -11.81 1.18 5.44
N LYS A 161 -11.98 0.72 4.20
CA LYS A 161 -12.34 -0.68 3.91
C LYS A 161 -11.25 -1.67 4.36
N GLY A 162 -10.02 -1.20 4.43
CA GLY A 162 -8.91 -1.93 5.02
C GLY A 162 -7.65 -1.08 5.08
N MET A 163 -6.69 -1.60 5.84
CA MET A 163 -5.40 -0.95 6.02
C MET A 163 -4.26 -1.93 5.80
N VAL A 164 -3.23 -1.52 5.08
CA VAL A 164 -1.94 -2.23 5.02
C VAL A 164 -0.91 -1.45 5.83
N TYR A 165 -0.23 -2.09 6.76
CA TYR A 165 0.84 -1.47 7.55
C TYR A 165 2.19 -2.11 7.21
N LEU A 166 3.11 -1.36 6.60
CA LEU A 166 4.47 -1.80 6.30
C LEU A 166 5.40 -1.40 7.45
N THR A 167 5.91 -2.38 8.20
CA THR A 167 6.74 -2.15 9.40
C THR A 167 7.64 -3.36 9.69
N ASP A 168 8.66 -3.17 10.52
CA ASP A 168 9.42 -4.26 11.15
C ASP A 168 8.77 -4.79 12.44
N THR A 169 7.61 -4.27 12.84
CA THR A 169 6.83 -4.61 14.06
C THR A 169 7.48 -4.20 15.39
N TYR A 170 8.55 -3.39 15.34
CA TYR A 170 9.20 -2.88 16.53
C TYR A 170 8.53 -1.60 17.04
N GLY A 171 7.35 -1.72 17.65
CA GLY A 171 6.61 -0.55 18.13
C GLY A 171 5.50 -0.88 19.11
N SER A 172 4.81 0.16 19.57
CA SER A 172 3.61 0.01 20.40
C SER A 172 2.37 -0.11 19.53
N PHE A 173 1.62 -1.20 19.69
CA PHE A 173 0.35 -1.44 19.03
C PHE A 173 -0.81 -0.76 19.80
N PRO A 174 -1.92 -0.40 19.13
CA PRO A 174 -3.12 0.02 19.84
C PRO A 174 -3.66 -1.13 20.69
N LYS A 175 -4.16 -0.79 21.89
CA LYS A 175 -4.68 -1.79 22.85
C LYS A 175 -5.99 -2.43 22.42
N VAL A 176 -6.76 -1.72 21.60
CA VAL A 176 -8.05 -2.16 21.08
C VAL A 176 -7.91 -2.26 19.57
N PRO A 177 -8.28 -3.39 18.95
CA PRO A 177 -8.30 -3.51 17.50
C PRO A 177 -9.23 -2.46 16.87
N PRO A 178 -8.86 -1.86 15.74
CA PRO A 178 -9.74 -0.93 15.02
C PRO A 178 -10.98 -1.65 14.47
N PRO A 179 -12.06 -0.91 14.12
CA PRO A 179 -13.29 -1.48 13.57
C PRO A 179 -13.17 -1.89 12.08
N PHE A 180 -11.96 -1.89 11.54
CA PHE A 180 -11.65 -2.22 10.15
C PHE A 180 -10.47 -3.19 10.11
N PRO A 181 -10.35 -4.00 9.05
CA PRO A 181 -9.28 -5.00 8.95
C PRO A 181 -7.91 -4.34 8.71
N VAL A 182 -6.87 -4.95 9.27
CA VAL A 182 -5.48 -4.48 9.17
C VAL A 182 -4.59 -5.64 8.73
N LEU A 183 -3.82 -5.44 7.67
CA LEU A 183 -2.80 -6.36 7.20
C LEU A 183 -1.41 -5.83 7.56
N TRP A 184 -0.73 -6.53 8.46
CA TRP A 184 0.65 -6.23 8.82
C TRP A 184 1.62 -6.87 7.82
N THR A 185 2.46 -6.05 7.21
CA THR A 185 3.44 -6.46 6.19
C THR A 185 4.84 -6.25 6.72
N VAL A 186 5.60 -7.33 6.80
CA VAL A 186 6.92 -7.36 7.45
C VAL A 186 7.98 -7.84 6.46
N PRO A 187 9.15 -7.19 6.40
CA PRO A 187 10.28 -7.70 5.62
C PRO A 187 10.65 -9.13 6.02
N ALA A 188 10.99 -9.97 5.04
CA ALA A 188 11.23 -11.40 5.25
C ALA A 188 12.43 -11.71 6.18
N ASP A 189 13.38 -10.76 6.29
CA ASP A 189 14.56 -10.86 7.15
C ASP A 189 14.36 -10.25 8.55
N CYS A 190 13.17 -9.70 8.85
CA CYS A 190 12.83 -9.22 10.19
C CYS A 190 12.24 -10.35 11.05
N GLN A 191 12.63 -10.36 12.33
CA GLN A 191 11.97 -11.19 13.32
C GLN A 191 10.67 -10.52 13.77
N THR A 192 9.54 -11.11 13.38
CA THR A 192 8.22 -10.62 13.76
C THR A 192 7.98 -10.78 15.25
N ARG A 193 7.52 -9.72 15.92
CA ARG A 193 7.02 -9.78 17.31
C ARG A 193 5.56 -10.25 17.34
N GLU A 194 5.05 -10.51 18.53
CA GLU A 194 3.63 -10.82 18.71
C GLU A 194 2.78 -9.63 18.27
N ILE A 195 1.97 -9.83 17.22
CA ILE A 195 1.03 -8.86 16.68
C ILE A 195 -0.34 -9.17 17.31
N PRO A 196 -1.00 -8.20 17.97
CA PRO A 196 -2.21 -8.48 18.75
C PRO A 196 -3.48 -8.68 17.91
N PHE A 197 -3.48 -8.28 16.64
CA PHE A 197 -4.62 -8.40 15.71
C PHE A 197 -4.17 -8.26 14.25
N GLY A 198 -5.02 -8.70 13.32
CA GLY A 198 -4.81 -8.59 11.88
C GLY A 198 -4.16 -9.81 11.26
#